data_AF-A0A166AKD0-F1
#
_entry.id   AF-A0A166AKD0-F1
#
_cell.length_a   1.000
_cell.length_b   1.000
_cell.length_c   1.000
_cell.angle_alpha   90.00
_cell.angle_beta   90.00
_cell.angle_gamma   90.00
#
_symmetry.space_group_name_H-M   'P 1'
#
loop_
_entity.id
_entity.type
_entity.pdbx_description
1 polymer ?
#
loop_
_entity_poly.entity_id
_entity_poly.type
_entity_poly.pdbx_seq_one_letter_code
_entity_poly.pdbx_strand_id
1 'polypeptide(L)'
;MNQTEKNKENKTKKNKNKENKNKIKNLSNSSDFLKNSYTIYVCGVGGQGIIKTSTILAEAGMKEGHNVVTSEIHGMSQRGGVVSTEVKIGDYKSSIIENNNANMILSFEPIETIRGLDKGNKNTKLIFNTTPLIPPNINSQEKDYPKVDTVTNILKRNYPNSYPIDGNKLAIESGNILSLNMVLLGATIASDGFPLSRETVIEVMKENLNEKFHEMNLKAINLGYNAMQKQKKA
;
A
#
# COMPACT_ATOMS: atom_id res chain seq x y z
N MET A 1 37.63 -0.65 -53.16
CA MET A 1 36.41 -0.50 -52.33
C MET A 1 35.84 0.88 -52.58
N ASN A 2 34.72 0.95 -53.32
CA ASN A 2 34.19 2.20 -53.86
C ASN A 2 33.62 3.10 -52.75
N GLN A 3 33.69 4.43 -52.92
CA GLN A 3 33.18 5.43 -51.95
C GLN A 3 31.73 5.18 -51.53
N THR A 4 30.94 4.53 -52.39
CA THR A 4 29.54 4.13 -52.17
C THR A 4 29.37 3.04 -51.10
N GLU A 5 30.33 2.12 -50.95
CA GLU A 5 30.28 1.03 -49.95
C GLU A 5 30.68 1.52 -48.56
N LYS A 6 31.72 2.36 -48.47
CA LYS A 6 32.12 3.03 -47.21
C LYS A 6 31.00 3.90 -46.63
N ASN A 7 30.21 4.55 -47.49
CA ASN A 7 29.07 5.38 -47.06
C ASN A 7 27.88 4.55 -46.55
N LYS A 8 27.63 3.36 -47.11
CA LYS A 8 26.61 2.43 -46.59
C LYS A 8 27.02 1.87 -45.23
N GLU A 9 28.25 1.39 -45.06
CA GLU A 9 28.73 0.88 -43.76
C GLU A 9 28.70 1.93 -42.65
N ASN A 10 29.07 3.18 -42.96
CA ASN A 10 29.04 4.28 -41.99
C ASN A 10 27.61 4.68 -41.58
N LYS A 11 26.63 4.61 -42.49
CA LYS A 11 25.20 4.82 -42.15
C LYS A 11 24.67 3.69 -41.25
N THR A 12 25.01 2.44 -41.55
CA THR A 12 24.57 1.28 -40.75
C THR A 12 25.16 1.29 -39.34
N LYS A 13 26.44 1.66 -39.19
CA LYS A 13 27.09 1.82 -37.87
C LYS A 13 26.50 2.99 -37.07
N LYS A 14 26.16 4.12 -37.71
CA LYS A 14 25.49 5.26 -37.05
C LYS A 14 24.08 4.90 -36.55
N ASN A 15 23.30 4.15 -37.32
CA ASN A 15 21.95 3.73 -36.90
C ASN A 15 21.99 2.74 -35.73
N LYS A 16 22.87 1.72 -35.77
CA LYS A 16 23.05 0.78 -34.64
C LYS A 16 23.49 1.49 -33.34
N ASN A 17 24.36 2.51 -33.44
CA ASN A 17 24.76 3.30 -32.28
C ASN A 17 23.63 4.20 -31.73
N LYS A 18 22.72 4.69 -32.58
CA LYS A 18 21.55 5.47 -32.16
C LYS A 18 20.50 4.59 -31.46
N GLU A 19 20.24 3.41 -32.01
CA GLU A 19 19.34 2.40 -31.40
C GLU A 19 19.88 1.91 -30.05
N ASN A 20 21.17 1.59 -29.96
CA ASN A 20 21.77 1.18 -28.69
C ASN A 20 21.74 2.30 -27.63
N LYS A 21 22.00 3.56 -28.01
CA LYS A 21 21.88 4.69 -27.08
C LYS A 21 20.45 4.91 -26.59
N ASN A 22 19.45 4.74 -27.44
CA ASN A 22 18.04 4.82 -27.05
C ASN A 22 17.63 3.65 -26.14
N LYS A 23 18.12 2.44 -26.42
CA LYS A 23 17.86 1.25 -25.60
C LYS A 23 18.49 1.40 -24.20
N ILE A 24 19.72 1.91 -24.11
CA ILE A 24 20.40 2.17 -22.83
C ILE A 24 19.70 3.30 -22.05
N LYS A 25 19.25 4.37 -22.70
CA LYS A 25 18.43 5.42 -22.05
C LYS A 25 17.08 4.92 -21.54
N ASN A 26 16.43 4.02 -22.28
CA ASN A 26 15.16 3.43 -21.84
C ASN A 26 15.36 2.47 -20.67
N LEU A 27 16.47 1.72 -20.62
CA LEU A 27 16.82 0.89 -19.48
C LEU A 27 17.18 1.71 -18.23
N SER A 28 17.90 2.82 -18.38
CA SER A 28 18.22 3.71 -17.23
C SER A 28 16.96 4.40 -16.69
N ASN A 29 16.05 4.84 -17.56
CA ASN A 29 14.76 5.40 -17.15
C ASN A 29 13.85 4.35 -16.48
N SER A 30 13.91 3.09 -16.91
CA SER A 30 13.13 2.01 -16.29
C SER A 30 13.64 1.63 -14.90
N SER A 31 14.95 1.71 -14.65
CA SER A 31 15.51 1.45 -13.31
C SER A 31 15.27 2.59 -12.33
N ASP A 32 15.27 3.85 -12.82
CA ASP A 32 14.94 5.03 -12.01
C ASP A 32 13.43 5.12 -11.74
N PHE A 33 12.60 4.70 -12.70
CA PHE A 33 11.16 4.52 -12.53
C PHE A 33 10.84 3.54 -11.41
N LEU A 34 11.44 2.33 -11.45
CA LEU A 34 11.24 1.30 -10.42
C LEU A 34 11.80 1.71 -9.05
N LYS A 35 12.81 2.58 -9.01
CA LYS A 35 13.37 3.11 -7.75
C LYS A 35 12.44 4.07 -7.03
N ASN A 36 11.52 4.73 -7.75
CA ASN A 36 10.69 5.82 -7.24
C ASN A 36 9.19 5.53 -7.34
N SER A 37 8.81 4.27 -7.56
CA SER A 37 7.42 3.85 -7.77
C SER A 37 6.95 2.89 -6.69
N TYR A 38 5.82 3.17 -6.03
CA TYR A 38 5.25 2.34 -4.98
C TYR A 38 3.73 2.27 -5.07
N THR A 39 3.16 1.08 -5.00
CA THR A 39 1.71 0.84 -5.07
C THR A 39 1.18 0.21 -3.78
N ILE A 40 0.07 0.74 -3.30
CA ILE A 40 -0.59 0.31 -2.07
C ILE A 40 -2.05 0.05 -2.38
N TYR A 41 -2.48 -1.19 -2.19
CA TYR A 41 -3.89 -1.54 -2.16
C TYR A 41 -4.39 -1.47 -0.72
N VAL A 42 -5.24 -0.51 -0.41
CA VAL A 42 -5.82 -0.36 0.93
C VAL A 42 -7.24 -0.91 0.91
N CYS A 43 -7.58 -1.86 1.79
CA CYS A 43 -8.89 -2.48 1.80
C CYS A 43 -9.44 -2.68 3.21
N GLY A 44 -10.76 -2.80 3.32
CA GLY A 44 -11.43 -3.04 4.58
C GLY A 44 -12.93 -2.83 4.49
N VAL A 45 -13.53 -2.60 5.65
CA VAL A 45 -14.96 -2.34 5.78
C VAL A 45 -15.21 -0.86 6.06
N GLY A 46 -16.26 -0.32 5.45
CA GLY A 46 -16.66 1.07 5.60
C GLY A 46 -16.82 1.49 7.07
N GLY A 47 -16.17 2.60 7.44
CA GLY A 47 -16.12 3.12 8.81
C GLY A 47 -14.76 2.98 9.50
N GLN A 48 -13.82 2.20 8.95
CA GLN A 48 -12.51 1.96 9.57
C GLN A 48 -11.42 3.00 9.19
N GLY A 49 -11.71 3.92 8.26
CA GLY A 49 -10.78 4.98 7.85
C GLY A 49 -9.90 4.69 6.63
N ILE A 50 -10.32 3.78 5.73
CA ILE A 50 -9.61 3.40 4.48
C ILE A 50 -9.33 4.64 3.61
N ILE A 51 -10.37 5.44 3.33
CA ILE A 51 -10.25 6.65 2.50
C ILE A 51 -9.30 7.66 3.16
N LYS A 52 -9.48 7.95 4.46
CA LYS A 52 -8.61 8.89 5.19
C LYS A 52 -7.15 8.46 5.18
N THR A 53 -6.88 7.15 5.31
CA THR A 53 -5.51 6.61 5.20
C THR A 53 -4.92 6.89 3.82
N SER A 54 -5.72 6.70 2.77
CA SER A 54 -5.30 6.91 1.38
C SER A 54 -5.07 8.38 1.07
N THR A 55 -5.93 9.27 1.59
CA THR A 55 -5.74 10.72 1.50
C THR A 55 -4.42 11.14 2.13
N ILE A 56 -4.12 10.67 3.34
CA ILE A 56 -2.87 11.02 4.04
C ILE A 56 -1.65 10.50 3.28
N LEU A 57 -1.69 9.25 2.79
CA LEU A 57 -0.59 8.69 1.99
C LEU A 57 -0.38 9.48 0.68
N ALA A 58 -1.49 9.87 0.03
CA ALA A 58 -1.42 10.59 -1.23
C ALA A 58 -0.89 12.01 -1.05
N GLU A 59 -1.41 12.74 -0.08
CA GLU A 59 -0.95 14.10 0.25
C GLU A 59 0.49 14.11 0.75
N ALA A 60 0.90 13.11 1.54
CA ALA A 60 2.30 12.95 1.94
C ALA A 60 3.21 12.70 0.73
N GLY A 61 2.81 11.85 -0.21
CA GLY A 61 3.55 11.65 -1.46
C GLY A 61 3.67 12.93 -2.29
N MET A 62 2.57 13.67 -2.46
CA MET A 62 2.59 14.96 -3.16
C MET A 62 3.48 15.99 -2.46
N LYS A 63 3.48 16.01 -1.13
CA LYS A 63 4.29 16.93 -0.33
C LYS A 63 5.79 16.65 -0.42
N GLU A 64 6.18 15.38 -0.60
CA GLU A 64 7.56 14.99 -0.90
C GLU A 64 7.93 15.16 -2.39
N GLY A 65 7.04 15.72 -3.21
CA GLY A 65 7.29 16.02 -4.62
C GLY A 65 7.09 14.83 -5.55
N HIS A 66 6.49 13.73 -5.08
CA HIS A 66 6.12 12.61 -5.93
C HIS A 66 4.83 12.91 -6.69
N ASN A 67 4.74 12.44 -7.93
CA ASN A 67 3.45 12.27 -8.58
C ASN A 67 2.66 11.20 -7.83
N VAL A 68 1.36 11.42 -7.64
CA VAL A 68 0.48 10.45 -6.98
C VAL A 68 -0.80 10.30 -7.77
N VAL A 69 -1.22 9.06 -7.98
CA VAL A 69 -2.52 8.74 -8.56
C VAL A 69 -3.26 7.83 -7.61
N THR A 70 -4.53 8.15 -7.34
CA THR A 70 -5.41 7.33 -6.51
C THR A 70 -6.63 6.87 -7.30
N SER A 71 -7.16 5.71 -6.93
CA SER A 71 -8.54 5.31 -7.26
C SER A 71 -9.25 4.84 -5.99
N GLU A 72 -10.56 4.99 -5.98
CA GLU A 72 -11.40 4.59 -4.86
C GLU A 72 -12.56 3.76 -5.41
N ILE A 73 -12.80 2.60 -4.77
CA ILE A 73 -13.93 1.74 -5.04
C ILE A 73 -14.67 1.59 -3.71
N HIS A 74 -15.86 2.16 -3.64
CA HIS A 74 -16.79 1.93 -2.56
C HIS A 74 -18.00 1.16 -3.10
N GLY A 75 -18.45 0.13 -2.37
CA GLY A 75 -19.74 -0.50 -2.68
C GLY A 75 -20.93 0.48 -2.56
N MET A 76 -22.14 0.02 -2.87
CA MET A 76 -23.38 0.82 -2.70
C MET A 76 -23.68 1.21 -1.24
N SER A 77 -22.91 0.70 -0.26
CA SER A 77 -23.02 1.07 1.16
C SER A 77 -21.68 1.58 1.69
N GLN A 78 -21.66 2.84 2.13
CA GLN A 78 -20.49 3.47 2.75
C GLN A 78 -20.22 3.00 4.20
N ARG A 79 -21.14 2.24 4.81
CA ARG A 79 -20.96 1.63 6.16
C ARG A 79 -21.25 0.13 6.11
N GLY A 80 -20.35 -0.67 6.65
CA GLY A 80 -20.48 -2.13 6.66
C GLY A 80 -20.25 -2.82 5.31
N GLY A 81 -20.11 -2.06 4.22
CA GLY A 81 -19.73 -2.58 2.90
C GLY A 81 -18.21 -2.62 2.70
N VAL A 82 -17.77 -3.36 1.68
CA VAL A 82 -16.38 -3.40 1.25
C VAL A 82 -15.97 -2.03 0.70
N VAL A 83 -14.83 -1.54 1.17
CA VAL A 83 -14.19 -0.30 0.70
C VAL A 83 -12.74 -0.62 0.37
N SER A 84 -12.32 -0.24 -0.82
CA SER A 84 -10.92 -0.32 -1.22
C SER A 84 -10.48 0.92 -1.96
N THR A 85 -9.21 1.25 -1.82
CA THR A 85 -8.56 2.34 -2.52
C THR A 85 -7.20 1.87 -3.00
N GLU A 86 -6.73 2.46 -4.09
CA GLU A 86 -5.45 2.14 -4.69
C GLU A 86 -4.62 3.42 -4.72
N VAL A 87 -3.47 3.40 -4.06
CA VAL A 87 -2.56 4.56 -3.97
C VAL A 87 -1.28 4.22 -4.70
N LYS A 88 -0.95 5.02 -5.72
CA LYS A 88 0.23 4.82 -6.56
C LYS A 88 1.12 6.07 -6.47
N ILE A 89 2.27 5.93 -5.82
CA ILE A 89 3.26 6.98 -5.60
C ILE A 89 4.38 6.81 -6.62
N GLY A 90 4.73 7.85 -7.36
CA GLY A 90 5.68 7.82 -8.47
C GLY A 90 5.02 8.16 -9.81
N ASP A 91 5.77 8.01 -10.91
CA ASP A 91 5.37 8.46 -12.26
C ASP A 91 4.30 7.56 -12.93
N TYR A 92 3.19 7.29 -12.22
CA TYR A 92 2.07 6.52 -12.74
C TYR A 92 1.08 7.39 -13.53
N LYS A 93 0.57 6.82 -14.62
CA LYS A 93 -0.44 7.46 -15.49
C LYS A 93 -1.83 6.81 -15.40
N SER A 94 -1.92 5.64 -14.77
CA SER A 94 -3.16 4.90 -14.53
C SER A 94 -3.40 4.78 -13.04
N SER A 95 -4.66 4.98 -12.63
CA SER A 95 -5.10 4.90 -11.23
C SER A 95 -5.35 3.49 -10.72
N ILE A 96 -5.36 2.49 -11.62
CA ILE A 96 -5.57 1.08 -11.28
C ILE A 96 -4.22 0.37 -11.15
N ILE A 97 -4.05 -0.38 -10.07
CA ILE A 97 -3.01 -1.37 -9.81
C ILE A 97 -3.41 -2.64 -10.54
N GLU A 98 -2.54 -3.09 -11.43
CA GLU A 98 -2.71 -4.34 -12.15
C GLU A 98 -2.64 -5.53 -11.19
N ASN A 99 -3.27 -6.65 -11.56
CA ASN A 99 -3.23 -7.87 -10.75
C ASN A 99 -1.78 -8.30 -10.50
N ASN A 100 -1.51 -8.76 -9.28
CA ASN A 100 -0.20 -9.18 -8.80
C ASN A 100 0.87 -8.06 -8.78
N ASN A 101 0.51 -6.77 -8.82
CA ASN A 101 1.46 -5.67 -8.94
C ASN A 101 1.49 -4.70 -7.73
N ALA A 102 0.76 -5.00 -6.66
CA ALA A 102 0.82 -4.22 -5.42
C ALA A 102 2.16 -4.44 -4.70
N ASN A 103 2.86 -3.37 -4.32
CA ASN A 103 4.00 -3.48 -3.40
C ASN A 103 3.54 -3.78 -1.98
N MET A 104 2.38 -3.25 -1.59
CA MET A 104 1.75 -3.47 -0.29
C MET A 104 0.23 -3.68 -0.43
N ILE A 105 -0.31 -4.61 0.36
CA ILE A 105 -1.72 -4.67 0.71
C ILE A 105 -1.84 -4.24 2.17
N LEU A 106 -2.57 -3.15 2.41
CA LEU A 106 -2.88 -2.62 3.74
C LEU A 106 -4.34 -2.90 4.06
N SER A 107 -4.60 -3.91 4.88
CA SER A 107 -5.96 -4.38 5.14
C SER A 107 -6.43 -4.10 6.57
N PHE A 108 -7.64 -3.60 6.69
CA PHE A 108 -8.27 -3.27 7.96
C PHE A 108 -9.11 -4.42 8.53
N GLU A 109 -9.23 -5.52 7.79
CA GLU A 109 -10.10 -6.66 8.11
C GLU A 109 -9.50 -7.98 7.53
N PRO A 110 -9.43 -9.09 8.30
CA PRO A 110 -8.73 -10.30 7.85
C PRO A 110 -9.24 -10.93 6.54
N ILE A 111 -10.54 -10.97 6.30
CA ILE A 111 -11.13 -11.54 5.07
C ILE A 111 -10.95 -10.59 3.88
N GLU A 112 -10.97 -9.29 4.12
CA GLU A 112 -10.64 -8.31 3.08
C GLU A 112 -9.18 -8.41 2.64
N THR A 113 -8.29 -8.91 3.51
CA THR A 113 -6.91 -9.26 3.10
C THR A 113 -6.92 -10.37 2.07
N ILE A 114 -7.71 -11.44 2.29
CA ILE A 114 -7.83 -12.56 1.34
C ILE A 114 -8.43 -12.08 0.02
N ARG A 115 -9.48 -11.26 0.07
CA ARG A 115 -10.15 -10.72 -1.12
C ARG A 115 -9.26 -9.81 -1.95
N GLY A 116 -8.33 -9.10 -1.33
CA GLY A 116 -7.34 -8.26 -2.02
C GLY A 116 -6.12 -8.99 -2.57
N LEU A 117 -6.00 -10.32 -2.38
CA LEU A 117 -4.80 -11.07 -2.80
C LEU A 117 -4.57 -11.07 -4.32
N ASP A 118 -5.59 -10.82 -5.13
CA ASP A 118 -5.46 -10.72 -6.59
C ASP A 118 -4.59 -9.53 -7.03
N LYS A 119 -4.49 -8.49 -6.19
CA LYS A 119 -3.58 -7.36 -6.38
C LYS A 119 -2.14 -7.68 -6.01
N GLY A 120 -1.90 -8.69 -5.17
CA GLY A 120 -0.57 -9.01 -4.62
C GLY A 120 0.07 -10.26 -5.21
N ASN A 121 1.39 -10.36 -5.09
CA ASN A 121 2.17 -11.56 -5.38
C ASN A 121 2.99 -11.97 -4.14
N LYS A 122 3.86 -12.98 -4.25
CA LYS A 122 4.65 -13.49 -3.11
C LYS A 122 5.62 -12.45 -2.49
N ASN A 123 5.99 -11.41 -3.24
CA ASN A 123 6.85 -10.32 -2.81
C ASN A 123 6.05 -9.14 -2.22
N THR A 124 4.73 -9.12 -2.40
CA THR A 124 3.87 -8.09 -1.82
C THR A 124 3.88 -8.18 -0.30
N LYS A 125 4.02 -7.03 0.37
CA LYS A 125 3.89 -6.95 1.82
C LYS A 125 2.42 -6.93 2.21
N LEU A 126 1.99 -7.88 3.03
CA LEU A 126 0.62 -7.92 3.56
C LEU A 126 0.66 -7.37 4.99
N ILE A 127 0.19 -6.15 5.21
CA ILE A 127 -0.01 -5.59 6.55
C ILE A 127 -1.51 -5.62 6.81
N PHE A 128 -1.95 -6.39 7.81
CA PHE A 128 -3.38 -6.56 8.03
C PHE A 128 -3.77 -6.56 9.50
N ASN A 129 -4.91 -5.96 9.79
CA ASN A 129 -5.54 -6.04 11.09
C ASN A 129 -6.08 -7.45 11.36
N THR A 130 -5.93 -7.93 12.58
CA THR A 130 -6.38 -9.26 13.01
C THR A 130 -7.75 -9.25 13.66
N THR A 131 -8.37 -8.09 13.90
CA THR A 131 -9.73 -8.05 14.46
C THR A 131 -10.78 -8.22 13.36
N PRO A 132 -11.64 -9.24 13.45
CA PRO A 132 -12.69 -9.47 12.46
C PRO A 132 -13.85 -8.50 12.66
N LEU A 133 -14.49 -8.09 11.57
CA LEU A 133 -15.76 -7.36 11.64
C LEU A 133 -16.89 -8.25 11.14
N ILE A 134 -17.58 -8.90 12.07
CA ILE A 134 -18.60 -9.91 11.77
C ILE A 134 -19.88 -9.22 11.29
N PRO A 135 -20.35 -9.47 10.05
CA PRO A 135 -21.62 -8.97 9.59
C PRO A 135 -22.78 -9.50 10.44
N PRO A 136 -23.79 -8.67 10.76
CA PRO A 136 -24.89 -9.08 11.64
C PRO A 136 -25.74 -10.23 11.05
N ASN A 137 -25.69 -10.43 9.74
CA ASN A 137 -26.43 -11.45 9.01
C ASN A 137 -25.71 -12.81 8.92
N ILE A 138 -24.48 -12.96 9.44
CA ILE A 138 -23.73 -14.22 9.32
C ILE A 138 -24.42 -15.37 10.08
N ASN A 139 -25.00 -15.06 11.25
CA ASN A 139 -25.72 -16.05 12.07
C ASN A 139 -27.02 -16.54 11.41
N SER A 140 -27.53 -15.83 10.41
CA SER A 140 -28.76 -16.21 9.69
C SER A 140 -28.52 -17.16 8.51
N GLN A 141 -27.26 -17.39 8.11
CA GLN A 141 -26.92 -18.12 6.88
C GLN A 141 -26.11 -19.41 7.11
N GLU A 142 -26.00 -19.91 8.35
CA GLU A 142 -25.18 -21.09 8.71
C GLU A 142 -23.72 -21.01 8.19
N LYS A 143 -23.18 -19.80 8.08
CA LYS A 143 -21.79 -19.57 7.64
C LYS A 143 -21.01 -18.94 8.77
N ASP A 144 -19.98 -19.64 9.23
CA ASP A 144 -19.06 -19.10 10.22
C ASP A 144 -18.04 -18.16 9.58
N TYR A 145 -17.72 -17.08 10.29
CA TYR A 145 -16.55 -16.27 9.95
C TYR A 145 -15.29 -17.14 10.13
N PRO A 146 -14.41 -17.24 9.11
CA PRO A 146 -13.20 -18.05 9.23
C PRO A 146 -12.33 -17.64 10.42
N LYS A 147 -11.87 -18.62 11.21
CA LYS A 147 -11.01 -18.33 12.37
C LYS A 147 -9.80 -17.49 11.96
N VAL A 148 -9.60 -16.35 12.63
CA VAL A 148 -8.51 -15.40 12.33
C VAL A 148 -7.14 -16.08 12.36
N ASP A 149 -6.90 -16.98 13.31
CA ASP A 149 -5.64 -17.74 13.37
C ASP A 149 -5.42 -18.61 12.13
N THR A 150 -6.49 -19.19 11.60
CA THR A 150 -6.42 -20.00 10.37
C THR A 150 -6.09 -19.10 9.17
N VAL A 151 -6.76 -17.95 9.04
CA VAL A 151 -6.46 -16.96 8.01
C VAL A 151 -5.00 -16.50 8.10
N THR A 152 -4.57 -16.11 9.29
CA THR A 152 -3.21 -15.64 9.56
C THR A 152 -2.15 -16.69 9.20
N ASN A 153 -2.36 -17.94 9.61
CA ASN A 153 -1.43 -19.04 9.31
C ASN A 153 -1.35 -19.34 7.81
N ILE A 154 -2.48 -19.30 7.09
CA ILE A 154 -2.50 -19.49 5.64
C ILE A 154 -1.76 -18.34 4.94
N LEU A 155 -1.99 -17.09 5.34
CA LEU A 155 -1.30 -15.93 4.77
C LEU A 155 0.21 -16.01 5.01
N LYS A 156 0.65 -16.21 6.25
CA LYS A 156 2.08 -16.33 6.58
C LYS A 156 2.77 -17.49 5.85
N ARG A 157 2.07 -18.63 5.66
CA ARG A 157 2.62 -19.78 4.95
C ARG A 157 2.82 -19.53 3.45
N ASN A 158 1.92 -18.79 2.80
CA ASN A 158 1.94 -18.59 1.35
C ASN A 158 2.59 -17.27 0.92
N TYR A 159 2.60 -16.27 1.81
CA TYR A 159 3.12 -14.93 1.59
C TYR A 159 4.09 -14.58 2.74
N PRO A 160 5.40 -14.81 2.55
CA PRO A 160 6.39 -14.65 3.61
C PRO A 160 6.44 -13.24 4.24
N ASN A 161 6.03 -12.23 3.47
CA ASN A 161 5.97 -10.83 3.91
C ASN A 161 4.60 -10.48 4.53
N SER A 162 4.06 -11.36 5.38
CA SER A 162 2.76 -11.17 6.05
C SER A 162 2.94 -10.73 7.50
N TYR A 163 2.37 -9.57 7.82
CA TYR A 163 2.52 -8.86 9.09
C TYR A 163 1.13 -8.65 9.73
N PRO A 164 0.65 -9.61 10.54
CA PRO A 164 -0.58 -9.44 11.31
C PRO A 164 -0.37 -8.41 12.44
N ILE A 165 -1.31 -7.47 12.55
CA ILE A 165 -1.32 -6.43 13.59
C ILE A 165 -2.62 -6.53 14.39
N ASP A 166 -2.54 -6.49 15.72
CA ASP A 166 -3.71 -6.36 16.60
C ASP A 166 -4.13 -4.88 16.67
N GLY A 167 -4.64 -4.38 15.54
CA GLY A 167 -4.84 -2.95 15.30
C GLY A 167 -5.89 -2.34 16.22
N ASN A 168 -7.00 -3.05 16.46
CA ASN A 168 -8.07 -2.53 17.32
C ASN A 168 -7.61 -2.42 18.77
N LYS A 169 -6.86 -3.41 19.28
CA LYS A 169 -6.30 -3.34 20.62
C LYS A 169 -5.40 -2.12 20.78
N LEU A 170 -4.49 -1.90 19.82
CA LEU A 170 -3.58 -0.75 19.84
C LEU A 170 -4.34 0.59 19.67
N ALA A 171 -5.42 0.61 18.89
CA ALA A 171 -6.26 1.79 18.74
C ALA A 171 -6.99 2.15 20.05
N ILE A 172 -7.52 1.14 20.75
CA ILE A 172 -8.11 1.32 22.08
C ILE A 172 -7.06 1.81 23.08
N GLU A 173 -5.86 1.22 23.06
CA GLU A 173 -4.73 1.65 23.89
C GLU A 173 -4.30 3.10 23.60
N SER A 174 -4.41 3.54 22.35
CA SER A 174 -4.13 4.94 21.97
C SER A 174 -5.16 5.92 22.56
N GLY A 175 -6.39 5.46 22.79
CA GLY A 175 -7.49 6.21 23.41
C GLY A 175 -8.83 6.07 22.69
N ASN A 176 -8.86 5.62 21.42
CA ASN A 176 -10.10 5.47 20.68
C ASN A 176 -9.97 4.46 19.54
N ILE A 177 -10.96 3.57 19.41
CA ILE A 177 -11.07 2.59 18.33
C ILE A 177 -11.00 3.21 16.91
N LEU A 178 -11.46 4.47 16.76
CA LEU A 178 -11.42 5.21 15.49
C LEU A 178 -10.00 5.56 15.03
N SER A 179 -8.99 5.40 15.91
CA SER A 179 -7.57 5.58 15.56
C SER A 179 -6.93 4.35 14.90
N LEU A 180 -7.71 3.29 14.59
CA LEU A 180 -7.23 2.08 13.90
C LEU A 180 -6.45 2.41 12.62
N ASN A 181 -6.94 3.36 11.82
CA ASN A 181 -6.25 3.82 10.62
C ASN A 181 -4.85 4.37 10.91
N MET A 182 -4.67 5.08 12.02
CA MET A 182 -3.38 5.62 12.42
C MET A 182 -2.44 4.54 12.95
N VAL A 183 -2.96 3.50 13.61
CA VAL A 183 -2.16 2.32 13.95
C VAL A 183 -1.63 1.64 12.69
N LEU A 184 -2.50 1.36 11.72
CA LEU A 184 -2.10 0.69 10.48
C LEU A 184 -1.20 1.57 9.60
N LEU A 185 -1.41 2.89 9.61
CA LEU A 185 -0.50 3.86 8.99
C LEU A 185 0.88 3.84 9.65
N GLY A 186 0.95 3.76 10.98
CA GLY A 186 2.20 3.57 11.72
C GLY A 186 2.94 2.30 11.31
N ALA A 187 2.23 1.18 11.16
CA ALA A 187 2.80 -0.07 10.68
C ALA A 187 3.30 0.03 9.23
N THR A 188 2.57 0.78 8.38
CA THR A 188 2.95 1.06 6.99
C THR A 188 4.29 1.81 6.92
N ILE A 189 4.44 2.87 7.72
CA ILE A 189 5.67 3.69 7.78
C ILE A 189 6.89 2.86 8.24
N ALA A 190 6.70 1.91 9.15
CA ALA A 190 7.77 1.02 9.63
C ALA A 190 8.18 -0.09 8.64
N SER A 191 7.42 -0.25 7.55
CA SER A 191 7.64 -1.30 6.57
C SER A 191 8.86 -1.01 5.69
N ASP A 192 9.70 -2.00 5.46
CA ASP A 192 10.92 -1.80 4.66
C ASP A 192 10.57 -1.38 3.23
N GLY A 193 11.31 -0.41 2.70
CA GLY A 193 11.10 0.10 1.34
C GLY A 193 9.78 0.86 1.15
N PHE A 194 9.05 1.23 2.21
CA PHE A 194 8.02 2.26 2.13
C PHE A 194 8.68 3.60 1.75
N PRO A 195 8.15 4.34 0.76
CA PRO A 195 8.90 5.43 0.13
C PRO A 195 8.77 6.79 0.82
N LEU A 196 7.81 6.96 1.73
CA LEU A 196 7.54 8.26 2.37
C LEU A 196 8.17 8.34 3.76
N SER A 197 8.62 9.53 4.13
CA SER A 197 9.15 9.81 5.46
C SER A 197 8.05 9.76 6.52
N ARG A 198 8.44 9.36 7.74
CA ARG A 198 7.53 9.38 8.89
C ARG A 198 7.08 10.79 9.22
N GLU A 199 8.01 11.74 9.09
CA GLU A 199 7.84 13.14 9.44
C GLU A 199 6.74 13.77 8.56
N THR A 200 6.83 13.59 7.24
CA THR A 200 5.82 14.12 6.31
C THR A 200 4.46 13.46 6.50
N VAL A 201 4.40 12.15 6.74
CA VAL A 201 3.11 11.48 7.01
C VAL A 201 2.45 11.99 8.29
N ILE A 202 3.23 12.25 9.35
CA ILE A 202 2.71 12.84 10.60
C ILE A 202 2.25 14.28 10.36
N GLU A 203 2.99 15.06 9.59
CA GLU A 203 2.64 16.44 9.26
C GLU A 203 1.30 16.50 8.52
N VAL A 204 1.16 15.71 7.45
CA VAL A 204 -0.08 15.62 6.66
C VAL A 204 -1.25 15.06 7.49
N MET A 205 -0.99 14.10 8.38
CA MET A 205 -2.00 13.65 9.34
C MET A 205 -2.54 14.81 10.19
N LYS A 206 -1.66 15.69 10.68
CA LYS A 206 -2.07 16.85 11.48
C LYS A 206 -2.85 17.86 10.66
N GLU A 207 -2.49 18.09 9.40
CA GLU A 207 -3.23 18.96 8.48
C GLU A 207 -4.65 18.42 8.19
N ASN A 208 -4.81 17.10 8.20
CA ASN A 208 -6.07 16.42 7.90
C ASN A 208 -7.01 16.24 9.10
N LEU A 209 -6.53 16.45 10.32
CA LEU A 209 -7.25 16.15 11.56
C LEU A 209 -7.33 17.39 12.44
N ASN A 210 -8.43 17.51 13.19
CA ASN A 210 -8.54 18.55 14.20
C ASN A 210 -7.46 18.39 15.29
N GLU A 211 -6.86 19.50 15.72
CA GLU A 211 -5.77 19.57 16.70
C GLU A 211 -6.04 18.75 17.97
N LYS A 212 -7.28 18.75 18.46
CA LYS A 212 -7.66 18.00 19.67
C LYS A 212 -7.44 16.49 19.56
N PHE A 213 -7.29 15.96 18.35
CA PHE A 213 -7.05 14.54 18.10
C PHE A 213 -5.59 14.23 17.76
N HIS A 214 -4.70 15.21 17.65
CA HIS A 214 -3.33 15.00 17.20
C HIS A 214 -2.53 14.09 18.13
N GLU A 215 -2.61 14.32 19.45
CA GLU A 215 -1.84 13.54 20.43
C GLU A 215 -2.22 12.05 20.41
N MET A 216 -3.53 11.75 20.45
CA MET A 216 -4.05 10.40 20.37
C MET A 216 -3.63 9.69 19.07
N ASN A 217 -3.75 10.38 17.93
CA ASN A 217 -3.40 9.79 16.64
C ASN A 217 -1.89 9.62 16.46
N LEU A 218 -1.07 10.51 17.02
CA LEU A 218 0.38 10.33 17.08
C LEU A 218 0.76 9.11 17.93
N LYS A 219 0.10 8.93 19.08
CA LYS A 219 0.25 7.73 19.91
C LYS A 219 -0.11 6.46 19.12
N ALA A 220 -1.22 6.48 18.39
CA ALA A 220 -1.65 5.36 17.54
C ALA A 220 -0.60 5.02 16.45
N ILE A 221 -0.07 6.02 15.73
CA ILE A 221 1.03 5.85 14.77
C ILE A 221 2.24 5.19 15.44
N ASN A 222 2.63 5.66 16.62
CA ASN A 222 3.80 5.12 17.33
C ASN A 222 3.59 3.67 17.76
N LEU A 223 2.40 3.32 18.25
CA LEU A 223 2.04 1.95 18.62
C LEU A 223 2.10 1.01 17.41
N GLY A 224 1.52 1.42 16.28
CA GLY A 224 1.57 0.67 15.02
C GLY A 224 2.99 0.49 14.48
N TYR A 225 3.78 1.55 14.49
CA TYR A 225 5.19 1.53 14.10
C TYR A 225 5.98 0.50 14.93
N ASN A 226 5.83 0.55 16.25
CA ASN A 226 6.50 -0.38 17.16
C ASN A 226 6.02 -1.83 16.99
N ALA A 227 4.74 -2.05 16.74
CA ALA A 227 4.19 -3.38 16.48
C ALA A 227 4.80 -3.99 15.22
N MET A 228 4.92 -3.23 14.14
CA MET A 228 5.56 -3.68 12.91
C MET A 228 7.05 -4.00 13.11
N GLN A 229 7.79 -3.15 13.84
CA GLN A 229 9.20 -3.39 14.12
C GLN A 229 9.43 -4.67 14.96
N LYS A 230 8.46 -5.07 15.78
CA LYS A 230 8.50 -6.37 16.49
C LYS A 230 8.25 -7.54 15.53
N GLN A 231 7.28 -7.42 14.63
CA GLN A 231 6.97 -8.47 13.64
C GLN A 231 8.17 -8.76 12.73
N LYS A 232 8.92 -7.74 12.31
CA LYS A 232 10.11 -7.91 11.45
C LYS A 232 11.29 -8.61 12.12
N LYS A 233 11.29 -8.72 13.46
CA LYS A 233 12.33 -9.38 14.25
C LYS A 233 11.99 -10.82 14.65
N ALA A 234 10.75 -11.25 14.41
CA ALA A 234 10.19 -12.54 14.82
C ALA A 234 10.23 -13.55 13.66
#